data_AF-A0A939ZAI6-F1
#
_entry.id   AF-A0A939ZAI6-F1
#
_cell.length_a   1.000
_cell.length_b   1.000
_cell.length_c   1.000
_cell.angle_alpha   90.00
_cell.angle_beta   90.00
_cell.angle_gamma   90.00
#
_symmetry.space_group_name_H-M   'P 1'
#
loop_
_entity.id
_entity.type
_entity.pdbx_description
1 polymer ?
#
loop_
_entity_poly.entity_id
_entity_poly.type
_entity_poly.pdbx_seq_one_letter_code
_entity_poly.pdbx_strand_id
1 'polypeptide(L)'
;MNNIPKMKIGIVGVSRDCFPAELTVRRRKALVDAYAKKYDAADIYECPVTIIESEIHMKQALEDIKKAGCNALCVYLGNFGPEISETMLAQQYDGPVMFCAAAEEDYDSVTTSGRGDAYCGMLNASYNLALR
;
A
#
# COMPACT_ATOMS: atom_id res chain seq x y z
N MET A 1 -17.59 26.09 -11.60
CA MET A 1 -16.49 25.19 -11.99
C MET A 1 -16.10 24.38 -10.77
N ASN A 2 -15.96 23.07 -10.91
CA ASN A 2 -15.50 22.21 -9.82
C ASN A 2 -13.97 22.10 -9.95
N ASN A 3 -13.22 22.74 -9.06
CA ASN A 3 -11.75 22.85 -9.15
C ASN A 3 -11.02 21.69 -8.45
N ILE A 4 -11.73 20.60 -8.18
CA ILE A 4 -11.15 19.41 -7.56
C ILE A 4 -10.41 18.62 -8.65
N PRO A 5 -9.10 18.33 -8.48
CA PRO A 5 -8.36 17.54 -9.45
C PRO A 5 -8.97 16.14 -9.56
N LYS A 6 -9.02 15.60 -10.79
CA LYS A 6 -9.38 14.20 -11.03
C LYS A 6 -8.19 13.33 -10.65
N MET A 7 -8.40 12.44 -9.68
CA MET A 7 -7.36 11.57 -9.16
C MET A 7 -7.53 10.15 -9.71
N LYS A 8 -6.42 9.53 -10.10
CA LYS A 8 -6.32 8.10 -10.34
C LYS A 8 -5.21 7.56 -9.43
N ILE A 9 -5.62 6.94 -8.33
CA ILE A 9 -4.74 6.49 -7.26
C ILE A 9 -4.27 5.08 -7.56
N GLY A 10 -2.96 4.88 -7.72
CA GLY A 10 -2.37 3.55 -7.74
C GLY A 10 -2.19 3.06 -6.30
N ILE A 11 -2.86 1.98 -5.91
CA ILE A 11 -2.66 1.35 -4.60
C ILE A 11 -1.69 0.18 -4.72
N VAL A 12 -0.60 0.23 -3.96
CA VAL A 12 0.46 -0.79 -3.94
C VAL A 12 0.54 -1.40 -2.55
N GLY A 13 0.44 -2.72 -2.46
CA GLY A 13 0.56 -3.44 -1.20
C GLY A 13 2.02 -3.69 -0.83
N VAL A 14 2.34 -3.62 0.45
CA VAL A 14 3.67 -3.95 0.97
C VAL A 14 3.63 -5.05 2.02
N SER A 15 4.69 -5.85 2.07
CA SER A 15 4.88 -6.94 3.02
C SER A 15 6.35 -7.18 3.30
N ARG A 16 6.61 -7.90 4.39
CA ARG A 16 7.93 -8.42 4.73
C ARG A 16 7.99 -9.94 4.65
N ASP A 17 9.19 -10.48 4.48
CA ASP A 17 9.42 -11.93 4.31
C ASP A 17 9.02 -12.74 5.55
N CYS A 18 9.01 -12.10 6.73
CA CYS A 18 8.56 -12.71 7.98
C CYS A 18 7.04 -12.70 8.18
N PHE A 19 6.27 -12.13 7.25
CA PHE A 19 4.81 -12.09 7.28
C PHE A 19 4.21 -12.76 6.03
N PRO A 20 3.04 -13.40 6.12
CA PRO A 20 2.36 -13.93 4.94
C PRO A 20 1.96 -12.80 3.97
N ALA A 21 2.52 -12.80 2.77
CA ALA A 21 2.20 -11.79 1.76
C ALA A 21 0.73 -11.85 1.31
N GLU A 22 0.10 -13.03 1.39
CA GLU A 22 -1.31 -13.23 1.11
C GLU A 22 -2.20 -12.37 2.01
N LEU A 23 -1.73 -12.05 3.23
CA LEU A 23 -2.46 -11.15 4.13
C LEU A 23 -2.60 -9.77 3.50
N THR A 24 -1.50 -9.20 3.01
CA THR A 24 -1.52 -7.90 2.32
C THR A 24 -2.35 -7.97 1.04
N VAL A 25 -2.22 -9.01 0.23
CA VAL A 25 -3.01 -9.17 -1.01
C VAL A 25 -4.52 -9.18 -0.71
N ARG A 26 -4.95 -10.00 0.24
CA ARG A 26 -6.37 -10.14 0.61
C ARG A 26 -6.93 -8.83 1.16
N ARG A 27 -6.21 -8.18 2.07
CA ARG A 27 -6.66 -6.94 2.73
C ARG A 27 -6.69 -5.76 1.76
N ARG A 28 -5.69 -5.64 0.88
CA ARG A 28 -5.67 -4.64 -0.21
C ARG A 28 -6.86 -4.81 -1.14
N LYS A 29 -7.15 -6.05 -1.55
CA LYS A 29 -8.32 -6.37 -2.36
C LYS A 29 -9.63 -5.98 -1.65
N ALA A 30 -9.77 -6.33 -0.37
CA ALA A 30 -10.96 -5.97 0.41
C ALA A 30 -11.17 -4.45 0.49
N LEU A 31 -10.09 -3.68 0.62
CA LEU A 31 -10.13 -2.22 0.60
C LEU A 31 -10.59 -1.68 -0.76
N VAL A 32 -10.03 -2.17 -1.86
CA VAL A 32 -10.44 -1.76 -3.23
C VAL A 32 -11.90 -2.12 -3.49
N ASP A 33 -12.33 -3.33 -3.13
CA ASP A 33 -13.71 -3.79 -3.26
C ASP A 33 -14.67 -2.92 -2.40
N ALA A 34 -14.24 -2.47 -1.22
CA ALA A 34 -15.02 -1.56 -0.37
C ALA A 34 -15.06 -0.12 -0.94
N TYR A 35 -13.96 0.35 -1.53
CA TYR A 35 -13.88 1.66 -2.18
C TYR A 35 -14.84 1.72 -3.38
N ALA A 36 -14.81 0.71 -4.26
CA ALA A 36 -15.67 0.62 -5.44
C ALA A 36 -17.18 0.54 -5.13
N LYS A 37 -17.56 0.15 -3.90
CA LYS A 37 -18.96 0.18 -3.45
C LYS A 37 -19.44 1.58 -3.05
N LYS A 38 -18.53 2.51 -2.76
CA LYS A 38 -18.84 3.86 -2.24
C LYS A 38 -18.45 4.99 -3.17
N TYR A 39 -17.45 4.77 -4.03
CA TYR A 39 -16.81 5.76 -4.90
C TYR A 39 -16.64 5.19 -6.31
N ASP A 40 -16.20 6.01 -7.26
CA ASP A 40 -15.98 5.57 -8.64
C ASP A 40 -14.77 4.61 -8.69
N ALA A 41 -14.98 3.41 -9.21
CA ALA A 41 -13.92 2.42 -9.38
C ALA A 41 -12.81 2.89 -10.34
N ALA A 42 -13.08 3.88 -11.20
CA ALA A 42 -12.08 4.48 -12.07
C ALA A 42 -11.04 5.33 -11.30
N ASP A 43 -11.37 5.78 -10.08
CA ASP A 43 -10.49 6.63 -9.26
C ASP A 43 -9.35 5.83 -8.60
N ILE A 44 -9.45 4.50 -8.55
CA ILE A 44 -8.46 3.62 -7.91
C ILE A 44 -8.01 2.51 -8.85
N TYR A 45 -6.70 2.30 -8.93
CA TYR A 45 -6.08 1.21 -9.67
C TYR A 45 -5.32 0.30 -8.72
N GLU A 46 -5.71 -0.97 -8.71
CA GLU A 46 -5.10 -2.00 -7.89
C GLU A 46 -3.83 -2.55 -8.56
N CYS A 47 -2.64 -2.21 -8.05
CA CYS A 47 -1.39 -2.77 -8.56
C CYS A 47 -1.29 -4.27 -8.20
N PRO A 48 -1.03 -5.16 -9.17
CA PRO A 48 -0.93 -6.60 -8.91
C PRO A 48 0.35 -6.98 -8.14
N VAL A 49 1.36 -6.11 -8.19
CA VAL A 49 2.65 -6.35 -7.51
C VAL A 49 2.52 -5.96 -6.04
N THR A 50 2.85 -6.92 -5.17
CA THR A 50 3.06 -6.65 -3.73
C THR A 50 4.56 -6.59 -3.49
N ILE A 51 5.04 -5.53 -2.84
CA ILE A 51 6.46 -5.40 -2.53
C ILE A 51 6.78 -6.24 -1.31
N ILE A 52 7.64 -7.24 -1.48
CA ILE A 52 8.12 -8.10 -0.41
C ILE A 52 9.64 -7.95 -0.35
N GLU A 53 10.14 -7.15 0.61
CA GLU A 53 11.58 -6.89 0.89
C GLU A 53 12.51 -6.81 -0.34
N SER A 54 12.04 -6.22 -1.46
CA SER A 54 12.73 -6.32 -2.75
C SER A 54 12.64 -5.04 -3.56
N GLU A 55 13.81 -4.54 -3.98
CA GLU A 55 13.92 -3.42 -4.91
C GLU A 55 13.36 -3.78 -6.30
N ILE A 56 13.43 -5.05 -6.70
CA ILE A 56 12.87 -5.52 -7.97
C ILE A 56 11.35 -5.40 -7.93
N HIS A 57 10.70 -5.87 -6.86
CA HIS A 57 9.25 -5.72 -6.68
C HIS A 57 8.85 -4.24 -6.65
N MET A 58 9.64 -3.40 -5.97
CA MET A 58 9.41 -1.95 -5.94
C MET A 58 9.44 -1.34 -7.35
N LYS A 59 10.47 -1.63 -8.16
CA LYS A 59 10.57 -1.13 -9.54
C LYS A 59 9.42 -1.61 -10.42
N GLN A 60 9.04 -2.89 -10.29
CA GLN A 60 7.90 -3.45 -11.01
C GLN A 60 6.59 -2.75 -10.65
N ALA A 61 6.34 -2.53 -9.35
CA ALA A 61 5.16 -1.81 -8.89
C ALA A 61 5.15 -0.35 -9.39
N LEU A 62 6.30 0.34 -9.35
CA LEU A 62 6.45 1.71 -9.84
C LEU A 62 6.18 1.82 -11.35
N GLU A 63 6.72 0.89 -12.14
CA GLU A 63 6.45 0.83 -13.57
C GLU A 63 4.98 0.54 -13.88
N ASP A 64 4.36 -0.37 -13.14
CA ASP A 64 2.97 -0.77 -13.34
C ASP A 64 2.01 0.40 -13.10
N ILE A 65 2.13 1.11 -11.96
CA ILE A 65 1.28 2.26 -11.66
C ILE A 65 1.49 3.43 -12.65
N LYS A 66 2.73 3.61 -13.14
CA LYS A 66 3.03 4.61 -14.19
C LYS A 66 2.38 4.22 -15.52
N LYS A 67 2.49 2.96 -15.94
CA LYS A 67 1.85 2.43 -17.16
C LYS A 67 0.32 2.52 -17.07
N ALA A 68 -0.24 2.33 -15.89
CA ALA A 68 -1.67 2.49 -15.64
C ALA A 68 -2.13 3.97 -15.65
N GLY A 69 -1.22 4.94 -15.72
CA GLY A 69 -1.53 6.38 -15.76
C GLY A 69 -2.01 6.92 -14.41
N CYS A 70 -1.56 6.33 -13.29
CA CYS A 70 -1.90 6.82 -11.96
C CYS A 70 -1.18 8.13 -11.66
N ASN A 71 -1.89 9.12 -11.10
CA ASN A 71 -1.37 10.44 -10.74
C ASN A 71 -1.25 10.68 -9.22
N ALA A 72 -1.59 9.66 -8.42
CA ALA A 72 -1.24 9.57 -7.01
C ALA A 72 -0.86 8.14 -6.66
N LEU A 73 -0.08 7.99 -5.59
CA LEU A 73 0.31 6.71 -5.01
C LEU A 73 -0.29 6.55 -3.62
N CYS A 74 -0.86 5.38 -3.36
CA CYS A 74 -1.22 4.89 -2.04
C CYS A 74 -0.38 3.65 -1.71
N VAL A 75 0.54 3.78 -0.77
CA VAL A 75 1.29 2.65 -0.20
C VAL A 75 0.44 2.06 0.92
N TYR A 76 -0.03 0.82 0.71
CA TYR A 76 -0.92 0.12 1.62
C TYR A 76 -0.17 -0.96 2.41
N LEU A 77 -0.08 -0.72 3.72
CA LEU A 77 0.45 -1.66 4.69
C LEU A 77 -0.67 -2.60 5.12
N GLY A 78 -0.76 -3.76 4.44
CA GLY A 78 -1.64 -4.85 4.87
C GLY A 78 -1.05 -5.67 6.02
N ASN A 79 0.26 -5.56 6.24
CA ASN A 79 1.01 -6.03 7.39
C ASN A 79 2.25 -5.11 7.56
N PHE A 80 3.25 -5.51 8.34
CA PHE A 80 4.48 -4.77 8.50
C PHE A 80 5.23 -4.73 7.16
N GLY A 81 5.40 -3.54 6.59
CA GLY A 81 6.08 -3.32 5.32
C GLY A 81 7.61 -3.23 5.42
N PRO A 82 8.31 -3.38 4.29
CA PRO A 82 9.77 -3.41 4.23
C PRO A 82 10.36 -2.00 4.30
N GLU A 83 11.19 -1.75 5.32
CA GLU A 83 11.69 -0.41 5.71
C GLU A 83 12.33 0.37 4.54
N ILE A 84 13.06 -0.33 3.66
CA ILE A 84 13.77 0.28 2.53
C ILE A 84 12.92 0.28 1.26
N SER A 85 12.40 -0.88 0.82
CA SER A 85 11.75 -0.96 -0.50
C SER A 85 10.39 -0.27 -0.56
N GLU A 86 9.67 -0.12 0.55
CA GLU A 86 8.43 0.68 0.57
C GLU A 86 8.71 2.18 0.49
N THR A 87 9.75 2.66 1.17
CA THR A 87 10.07 4.08 1.24
C THR A 87 10.75 4.54 -0.04
N MET A 88 11.55 3.68 -0.68
CA MET A 88 12.08 3.90 -2.03
C MET A 88 10.95 4.11 -3.05
N LEU A 89 9.85 3.36 -2.98
CA LEU A 89 8.70 3.55 -3.87
C LEU A 89 8.17 4.99 -3.74
N ALA A 90 7.98 5.46 -2.51
CA ALA A 90 7.49 6.80 -2.22
C ALA A 90 8.47 7.89 -2.69
N GLN A 91 9.77 7.69 -2.47
CA GLN A 91 10.81 8.64 -2.88
C GLN A 91 10.97 8.73 -4.41
N GLN A 92 10.71 7.64 -5.14
CA GLN A 92 10.86 7.57 -6.60
C GLN A 92 9.57 7.83 -7.38
N TYR A 93 8.43 7.91 -6.69
CA TYR A 93 7.16 8.29 -7.30
C TYR A 93 7.10 9.80 -7.51
N ASP A 94 6.90 10.22 -8.76
CA ASP A 94 6.82 11.63 -9.14
C ASP A 94 5.39 12.15 -9.00
N GLY A 95 4.93 12.28 -7.75
CA GLY A 95 3.58 12.71 -7.44
C GLY A 95 3.22 12.61 -5.95
N PRO A 96 1.97 12.95 -5.57
CA PRO A 96 1.52 12.84 -4.20
C PRO A 96 1.50 11.37 -3.75
N VAL A 97 2.03 11.13 -2.55
CA VAL A 97 2.09 9.81 -1.92
C VAL A 97 1.35 9.83 -0.60
N MET A 98 0.53 8.81 -0.36
CA MET A 98 -0.11 8.53 0.91
C MET A 98 0.30 7.15 1.41
N PHE A 99 0.65 7.04 2.69
CA PHE A 99 0.77 5.77 3.39
C PHE A 99 -0.51 5.51 4.17
N CYS A 100 -1.05 4.29 4.09
CA CYS A 100 -2.17 3.87 4.93
C CYS A 100 -2.01 2.42 5.38
N ALA A 101 -2.61 2.13 6.54
CA ALA A 101 -2.63 0.81 7.13
C ALA A 101 -4.01 0.51 7.70
N ALA A 102 -4.36 -0.76 7.73
CA ALA A 102 -5.52 -1.26 8.46
C ALA A 102 -5.09 -2.45 9.31
N ALA A 103 -5.39 -2.39 10.61
CA ALA A 103 -5.33 -3.56 11.47
C ALA A 103 -6.67 -4.30 11.35
N GLU A 104 -6.66 -5.45 10.68
CA GLU A 104 -7.83 -6.34 10.61
C GLU A 104 -7.65 -7.57 11.51
N GLU A 105 -6.66 -7.54 12.39
CA GLU A 105 -6.43 -8.57 13.40
C GLU A 105 -7.26 -8.33 14.68
N ASP A 106 -7.59 -9.43 15.34
CA ASP A 106 -8.24 -9.55 16.64
C ASP A 106 -7.35 -10.38 17.59
N TYR A 107 -7.82 -10.61 18.82
CA TYR A 107 -7.06 -11.33 19.84
C TYR A 107 -6.67 -12.76 19.41
N ASP A 108 -7.52 -13.45 18.66
CA ASP A 108 -7.24 -14.82 18.25
C ASP A 108 -6.26 -14.85 17.06
N SER A 109 -6.45 -13.97 16.09
CA SER A 109 -5.62 -13.89 14.89
C SER A 109 -4.22 -13.31 15.14
N VAL A 110 -4.03 -12.48 16.18
CA VAL A 110 -2.69 -11.95 16.53
C VAL A 110 -1.75 -13.02 17.11
N THR A 111 -2.29 -14.11 17.64
CA THR A 111 -1.50 -15.25 18.17
C THR A 111 -1.15 -16.28 17.10
N THR A 112 -1.63 -16.09 15.87
CA THR A 112 -1.48 -17.04 14.76
C THR A 112 -0.96 -16.32 13.50
N SER A 113 -1.20 -16.88 12.31
CA SER A 113 -0.79 -16.34 11.01
C SER A 113 -1.58 -15.10 10.55
N GLY A 114 -2.55 -14.63 11.34
CA GLY A 114 -3.30 -13.41 11.06
C GLY A 114 -2.65 -12.13 11.58
N ARG A 115 -1.56 -12.23 12.35
CA ARG A 115 -0.80 -11.07 12.85
C ARG A 115 -0.20 -10.28 11.69
N GLY A 116 -0.66 -9.04 11.51
CA GLY A 116 -0.16 -8.14 10.47
C GLY A 116 0.84 -7.10 10.97
N ASP A 117 0.70 -6.57 12.19
CA ASP A 117 1.55 -5.47 12.71
C ASP A 117 1.57 -4.22 11.81
N ALA A 118 0.51 -3.96 11.05
CA ALA A 118 0.45 -2.91 10.04
C ALA A 118 0.68 -1.50 10.63
N TYR A 119 0.16 -1.23 11.84
CA TYR A 119 0.38 0.04 12.54
C TYR A 119 1.81 0.21 13.06
N CYS A 120 2.49 -0.89 13.43
CA CYS A 120 3.91 -0.83 13.73
C CYS A 120 4.72 -0.49 12.47
N GLY A 121 4.32 -1.04 11.32
CA GLY A 121 4.87 -0.66 10.02
C GLY A 121 4.67 0.83 9.71
N MET A 122 3.48 1.39 9.96
CA MET A 122 3.24 2.84 9.77
C MET A 122 4.15 3.70 10.65
N LEU A 123 4.37 3.29 11.89
CA LEU A 123 5.28 3.98 12.80
C LEU A 123 6.72 3.97 12.25
N ASN A 124 7.17 2.83 11.73
CA ASN A 124 8.48 2.70 11.07
C ASN A 124 8.59 3.57 9.82
N ALA A 125 7.61 3.48 8.91
CA ALA A 125 7.56 4.30 7.70
C ALA A 125 7.60 5.80 8.02
N SER A 126 6.89 6.24 9.07
CA SER A 126 6.89 7.64 9.50
C SER A 126 8.26 8.14 9.98
N TYR A 127 9.07 7.28 10.60
CA TYR A 127 10.45 7.64 10.97
C TYR A 127 11.33 7.74 9.73
N ASN A 128 11.29 6.74 8.83
CA ASN A 128 12.12 6.70 7.63
C ASN A 128 11.84 7.85 6.66
N LEU A 129 10.57 8.28 6.57
CA LEU A 129 10.13 9.36 5.69
C LEU A 129 10.09 10.73 6.36
N ALA A 130 10.47 10.84 7.63
CA ALA A 130 10.39 12.07 8.42
C ALA A 130 9.01 12.75 8.34
N LEU A 131 7.93 11.95 8.44
CA LEU A 131 6.55 12.45 8.40
C LEU A 131 6.13 13.14 9.72
N ARG A 132 6.99 13.09 10.74
CA ARG A 132 6.81 13.66 12.07
C ARG A 132 8.09 14.34 12.56
#